data_AF-A0A7C0XSH8-F1
#
_entry.id   AF-A0A7C0XSH8-F1
#
_cell.length_a   1.000
_cell.length_b   1.000
_cell.length_c   1.000
_cell.angle_alpha   90.00
_cell.angle_beta   90.00
_cell.angle_gamma   90.00
#
_symmetry.space_group_name_H-M   'P 1'
#
loop_
_entity.id
_entity.type
_entity.pdbx_description
1 polymer ?
#
loop_
_entity_poly.entity_id
_entity_poly.type
_entity_poly.pdbx_seq_one_letter_code
_entity_poly.pdbx_strand_id
1 'polypeptide(L)'
;MITSPPYPNRHDYTRVYFLELITGFIDTQKELKNLRYSSVRSHVEARRKFMVEDYNPPNELNVVLQRLEKRFLPNRQIIKMLEGYFEDMHLVLKEIRRLLRPDGKVAFIVGDVRYGGIKVPVSDILINLGNNIGLEFKEKITARMRGNSPQQMKKYGRDPTEESILIWKRK
;
A
#
# COMPACT_ATOMS: atom_id res chain seq x y z
N MET A 1 16.95 -0.41 7.96
CA MET A 1 16.22 -1.17 6.92
C MET A 1 15.75 -0.19 5.86
N ILE A 2 15.90 -0.52 4.58
CA ILE A 2 15.35 0.27 3.47
C ILE A 2 14.54 -0.71 2.61
N THR A 3 13.30 -0.39 2.27
CA THR A 3 12.46 -1.25 1.45
C THR A 3 11.41 -0.45 0.67
N SER A 4 10.78 -1.08 -0.31
CA SER A 4 9.63 -0.55 -1.04
C SER A 4 8.47 -1.55 -0.94
N PRO A 5 7.51 -1.36 -0.02
CA PRO A 5 6.34 -2.23 0.04
C PRO A 5 5.51 -2.09 -1.25
N PRO A 6 4.72 -3.11 -1.63
CA PRO A 6 3.95 -3.06 -2.87
C PRO A 6 2.94 -1.91 -2.82
N TYR A 7 2.89 -1.07 -3.85
CA TYR A 7 1.99 0.08 -3.86
C TYR A 7 0.54 -0.38 -4.09
N PRO A 8 -0.47 0.30 -3.53
CA PRO A 8 -1.88 -0.05 -3.72
C PRO A 8 -2.38 0.42 -5.10
N ASN A 9 -1.70 -0.02 -6.16
CA ASN A 9 -1.85 0.41 -7.55
C ASN A 9 -2.40 -0.71 -8.47
N ARG A 10 -2.88 -1.82 -7.89
CA ARG A 10 -3.47 -2.98 -8.57
C ARG A 10 -2.49 -3.93 -9.28
N HIS A 11 -1.20 -3.83 -9.02
CA HIS A 11 -0.24 -4.79 -9.56
C HIS A 11 -0.25 -6.05 -8.70
N ASP A 12 -0.77 -7.14 -9.27
CA ASP A 12 -0.68 -8.48 -8.71
C ASP A 12 0.64 -9.12 -9.19
N TYR A 13 1.66 -9.12 -8.32
CA TYR A 13 2.97 -9.67 -8.66
C TYR A 13 2.94 -11.18 -8.93
N THR A 14 1.99 -11.92 -8.35
CA THR A 14 1.82 -13.35 -8.67
C THR A 14 1.33 -13.58 -10.08
N ARG A 15 0.67 -12.57 -10.68
CA ARG A 15 0.24 -12.59 -12.07
C ARG A 15 1.31 -12.05 -13.01
N VAL A 16 2.05 -11.01 -12.59
CA VAL A 16 3.15 -10.44 -13.39
C VAL A 16 4.26 -11.47 -13.59
N TYR A 17 4.66 -12.17 -12.52
CA TYR A 17 5.73 -13.15 -12.54
C TYR A 17 5.22 -14.60 -12.66
N PHE A 18 4.04 -14.80 -13.26
CA PHE A 18 3.41 -16.12 -13.30
C PHE A 18 4.32 -17.17 -13.96
N LEU A 19 4.93 -16.82 -15.10
CA LEU A 19 5.81 -17.75 -15.82
C LEU A 19 7.04 -18.10 -15.00
N GLU A 20 7.69 -17.12 -14.37
CA GLU A 20 8.87 -17.33 -13.52
C GLU A 20 8.53 -18.13 -12.26
N LEU A 21 7.33 -17.97 -11.69
CA LEU A 21 6.90 -18.72 -10.52
C LEU A 21 6.70 -20.21 -10.86
N ILE A 22 6.06 -20.53 -12.00
CA ILE A 22 5.77 -21.93 -12.38
C ILE A 22 6.98 -22.67 -12.94
N THR A 23 8.09 -22.00 -13.25
CA THR A 23 9.30 -22.65 -13.79
C THR A 23 10.25 -23.17 -12.72
N GLY A 24 10.11 -22.73 -11.46
CA GLY A 24 11.05 -23.16 -10.41
C GLY A 24 10.65 -22.91 -8.96
N PHE A 25 9.45 -22.38 -8.69
CA PHE A 25 9.04 -22.04 -7.31
C PHE A 25 7.68 -22.59 -6.90
N ILE A 26 6.81 -22.91 -7.86
CA ILE A 26 5.42 -23.30 -7.62
C ILE A 26 5.02 -24.43 -8.57
N ASP A 27 4.61 -25.56 -8.00
CA ASP A 27 4.24 -26.74 -8.79
C ASP A 27 2.72 -26.85 -8.98
N THR A 28 1.94 -26.14 -8.15
CA THR A 28 0.48 -26.27 -8.16
C THR A 28 -0.25 -24.93 -8.22
N GLN A 29 -1.43 -24.95 -8.85
CA GLN A 29 -2.36 -23.80 -8.83
C GLN A 29 -2.78 -23.42 -7.40
N LYS A 30 -2.81 -24.39 -6.48
CA LYS A 30 -3.13 -24.16 -5.07
C LYS A 30 -2.06 -23.32 -4.38
N GLU A 31 -0.79 -23.64 -4.60
CA GLU A 31 0.35 -22.87 -4.08
C GLU A 31 0.38 -21.45 -4.63
N LEU A 32 0.16 -21.25 -5.94
CA LEU A 32 0.07 -19.92 -6.53
C LEU A 32 -1.04 -19.08 -5.88
N LYS A 33 -2.22 -19.68 -5.71
CA LYS A 33 -3.36 -19.03 -5.06
C LYS A 33 -3.05 -18.71 -3.59
N ASN A 34 -2.38 -19.61 -2.88
CA ASN A 34 -1.94 -19.37 -1.51
C ASN A 34 -0.94 -18.22 -1.43
N LEU A 35 0.04 -18.16 -2.34
CA LEU A 35 1.00 -17.06 -2.41
C LEU A 35 0.28 -15.72 -2.63
N ARG A 36 -0.63 -15.66 -3.61
CA ARG A 36 -1.43 -14.46 -3.91
C ARG A 36 -2.22 -13.96 -2.72
N TYR A 37 -2.80 -14.86 -1.93
CA TYR A 37 -3.61 -14.47 -0.77
C TYR A 37 -2.79 -14.31 0.52
N SER A 38 -1.49 -14.56 0.46
CA SER A 38 -0.56 -14.29 1.55
C SER A 38 0.23 -12.99 1.39
N SER A 39 0.18 -12.36 0.21
CA SER A 39 0.77 -11.05 -0.01
C SER A 39 -0.08 -9.92 0.55
N VAL A 40 0.55 -8.77 0.79
CA VAL A 40 -0.13 -7.51 1.12
C VAL A 40 -1.24 -7.22 0.09
N ARG A 41 -2.39 -6.71 0.55
CA ARG A 41 -3.59 -6.42 -0.25
C ARG A 41 -3.43 -5.18 -1.15
N SER A 42 -2.39 -5.16 -1.98
CA SER A 42 -2.06 -4.07 -2.91
C SER A 42 -2.77 -4.16 -4.27
N HIS A 43 -3.56 -5.21 -4.49
CA HIS A 43 -4.32 -5.46 -5.71
C HIS A 43 -5.75 -5.97 -5.46
N VAL A 44 -6.62 -5.84 -6.46
CA VAL A 44 -8.09 -5.99 -6.30
C VAL A 44 -8.55 -7.44 -6.15
N GLU A 45 -7.71 -8.40 -6.50
CA GLU A 45 -7.93 -9.84 -6.32
C GLU A 45 -7.47 -10.34 -4.95
N ALA A 46 -6.74 -9.52 -4.19
CA ALA A 46 -6.28 -9.88 -2.86
C ALA A 46 -7.46 -10.06 -1.90
N ARG A 47 -7.29 -10.95 -0.92
CA ARG A 47 -8.36 -11.31 0.03
C ARG A 47 -7.87 -11.14 1.46
N ARG A 48 -8.79 -10.77 2.34
CA ARG A 48 -8.53 -10.72 3.78
C ARG A 48 -8.25 -12.13 4.29
N LYS A 49 -7.12 -12.32 4.96
CA LYS A 49 -6.74 -13.59 5.59
C LYS A 49 -6.87 -13.58 7.11
N PHE A 50 -6.72 -12.41 7.71
CA PHE A 50 -6.79 -12.18 9.15
C PHE A 50 -7.46 -10.84 9.43
N MET A 51 -7.88 -10.64 10.68
CA MET A 51 -8.33 -9.35 11.19
C MET A 51 -7.29 -8.84 12.19
N VAL A 52 -6.98 -7.54 12.12
CA VAL A 52 -6.04 -6.92 13.06
C VAL A 52 -6.83 -6.23 14.14
N GLU A 53 -6.84 -6.80 15.35
CA GLU A 53 -7.68 -6.34 16.45
C GLU A 53 -7.35 -4.91 16.91
N ASP A 54 -6.08 -4.51 16.86
CA ASP A 54 -5.61 -3.19 17.28
C ASP A 54 -5.45 -2.19 16.13
N TYR A 55 -5.98 -2.50 14.95
CA TYR A 55 -5.97 -1.60 13.82
C TYR A 55 -7.18 -0.66 13.86
N ASN A 56 -6.90 0.64 14.00
CA ASN A 56 -7.88 1.70 13.78
C ASN A 56 -7.53 2.48 12.49
N PRO A 57 -8.41 2.49 11.46
CA PRO A 57 -8.18 3.24 10.24
C PRO A 57 -7.99 4.75 10.52
N PRO A 58 -6.92 5.39 10.02
CA PRO A 58 -6.73 6.83 10.16
C PRO A 58 -7.88 7.62 9.51
N ASN A 59 -8.22 8.78 10.08
CA ASN A 59 -9.32 9.61 9.58
C ASN A 59 -9.13 10.01 8.10
N GLU A 60 -7.89 10.25 7.69
CA GLU A 60 -7.50 10.59 6.33
C GLU A 60 -7.90 9.47 5.36
N LEU A 61 -7.73 8.20 5.75
CA LEU A 61 -8.18 7.05 4.96
C LEU A 61 -9.70 7.03 4.86
N ASN A 62 -10.42 7.18 5.97
CA ASN A 62 -11.88 7.17 5.98
C ASN A 62 -12.48 8.23 5.07
N VAL A 63 -11.92 9.46 5.08
CA VAL A 63 -12.32 10.54 4.18
C VAL A 63 -12.10 10.16 2.72
N VAL A 64 -10.96 9.54 2.38
CA VAL A 64 -10.68 9.09 1.01
C VAL A 64 -11.67 8.00 0.58
N LEU A 65 -11.93 7.00 1.43
CA LEU A 65 -12.85 5.91 1.14
C LEU A 65 -14.28 6.42 0.90
N GLN A 66 -14.79 7.30 1.77
CA GLN A 66 -16.12 7.92 1.59
C GLN A 66 -16.23 8.72 0.29
N ARG A 67 -15.17 9.44 -0.10
CA ARG A 67 -15.16 10.15 -1.38
C ARG A 67 -15.15 9.17 -2.56
N LEU A 68 -14.42 8.07 -2.46
CA LEU A 68 -14.37 7.03 -3.50
C LEU A 68 -15.70 6.29 -3.65
N GLU A 69 -16.44 6.05 -2.57
CA GLU A 69 -17.78 5.45 -2.61
C GLU A 69 -18.76 6.26 -3.46
N LYS A 70 -18.64 7.59 -3.39
CA LYS A 70 -19.46 8.55 -4.17
C LYS A 70 -18.99 8.71 -5.62
N ARG A 71 -17.89 8.09 -6.03
CA ARG A 71 -17.37 8.15 -7.40
C ARG A 71 -17.68 6.87 -8.18
N PHE A 72 -17.82 7.03 -9.50
CA PHE A 72 -17.75 5.89 -10.40
C PHE A 72 -16.32 5.34 -10.44
N LEU A 73 -16.16 4.06 -10.13
CA LEU A 73 -14.92 3.31 -10.22
C LEU A 73 -15.12 2.12 -11.17
N PRO A 74 -14.21 1.89 -12.14
CA PRO A 74 -14.30 0.71 -13.02
C PRO A 74 -14.31 -0.62 -12.26
N ASN A 75 -13.69 -0.65 -11.08
CA ASN A 75 -13.73 -1.80 -10.17
C ASN A 75 -13.93 -1.31 -8.73
N ARG A 76 -15.07 -1.65 -8.13
CA ARG A 76 -15.42 -1.26 -6.75
C ARG A 76 -14.53 -1.92 -5.69
N GLN A 77 -13.87 -3.04 -6.01
CA GLN A 77 -12.93 -3.72 -5.10
C GLN A 77 -11.72 -2.85 -4.74
N ILE A 78 -11.47 -1.75 -5.46
CA ILE A 78 -10.45 -0.75 -5.10
C ILE A 78 -10.65 -0.23 -3.67
N ILE A 79 -11.88 -0.03 -3.22
CA ILE A 79 -12.17 0.46 -1.86
C ILE A 79 -11.72 -0.56 -0.81
N LYS A 80 -12.12 -1.83 -0.98
CA LYS A 80 -11.71 -2.94 -0.08
C LYS A 80 -10.20 -3.19 -0.13
N MET A 81 -9.59 -3.05 -1.30
CA MET A 81 -8.14 -3.15 -1.47
C MET A 81 -7.43 -2.05 -0.68
N LEU A 82 -7.87 -0.79 -0.77
CA LEU A 82 -7.28 0.32 -0.01
C LEU A 82 -7.43 0.11 1.50
N GLU A 83 -8.63 -0.23 1.96
CA GLU A 83 -8.89 -0.56 3.37
C GLU A 83 -7.95 -1.67 3.86
N GLY A 84 -7.88 -2.78 3.12
CA GLY A 84 -7.02 -3.90 3.48
C GLY A 84 -5.53 -3.61 3.38
N TYR A 85 -5.11 -2.78 2.43
CA TYR A 85 -3.72 -2.37 2.28
C TYR A 85 -3.20 -1.66 3.53
N PHE A 86 -3.95 -0.70 4.07
CA PHE A 86 -3.52 0.02 5.26
C PHE A 86 -3.61 -0.81 6.54
N GLU A 87 -4.55 -1.77 6.63
CA GLU A 87 -4.57 -2.78 7.69
C GLU A 87 -3.32 -3.68 7.62
N ASP A 88 -2.93 -4.15 6.44
CA ASP A 88 -1.71 -4.96 6.27
C ASP A 88 -0.45 -4.15 6.59
N MET A 89 -0.37 -2.91 6.12
CA MET A 89 0.78 -2.03 6.37
C MET A 89 0.92 -1.66 7.84
N HIS A 90 -0.17 -1.58 8.59
CA HIS A 90 -0.11 -1.44 10.05
C HIS A 90 0.64 -2.61 10.69
N LEU A 91 0.33 -3.86 10.31
CA LEU A 91 1.08 -5.03 10.81
C LEU A 91 2.55 -5.02 10.38
N VAL A 92 2.82 -4.69 9.11
CA VAL A 92 4.19 -4.60 8.59
C VAL A 92 5.01 -3.62 9.42
N LEU A 93 4.48 -2.42 9.66
CA LEU A 93 5.15 -1.40 10.46
C LEU A 93 5.32 -1.86 11.92
N LYS A 94 4.33 -2.55 12.50
CA LYS A 94 4.37 -3.10 13.87
C LYS A 94 5.48 -4.14 14.03
N GLU A 95 5.60 -5.08 13.09
CA GLU A 95 6.67 -6.07 13.10
C GLU A 95 8.05 -5.44 12.87
N ILE A 96 8.15 -4.44 11.97
CA ILE A 96 9.40 -3.69 11.79
C ILE A 96 9.81 -2.99 13.08
N ARG A 97 8.89 -2.30 13.77
CA ARG A 97 9.19 -1.68 15.07
C ARG A 97 9.68 -2.73 16.06
N ARG A 98 9.02 -3.89 16.15
CA ARG A 98 9.40 -4.97 17.06
C ARG A 98 10.84 -5.47 16.80
N LEU A 99 11.24 -5.56 15.54
CA LEU A 99 12.55 -6.09 15.12
C LEU A 99 13.67 -5.03 15.09
N LEU A 100 13.35 -3.76 14.92
CA LEU A 100 14.36 -2.68 14.90
C LEU A 100 15.07 -2.60 16.26
N ARG A 101 16.41 -2.47 16.26
CA ARG A 101 17.14 -2.08 17.48
C ARG A 101 16.71 -0.68 17.96
N PRO A 102 16.90 -0.33 19.25
CA PRO A 102 16.81 1.05 19.71
C PRO A 102 17.60 1.99 18.80
N ASP A 103 17.03 3.16 18.50
CA ASP A 103 17.56 4.13 17.54
C ASP A 103 17.70 3.65 16.08
N GLY A 104 17.28 2.42 15.78
CA GLY A 104 17.26 1.86 14.44
C GLY A 104 16.34 2.63 13.51
N LYS A 105 16.76 2.80 12.25
CA LYS A 105 15.99 3.51 11.23
C LYS A 105 15.36 2.55 10.22
N VAL A 106 14.17 2.91 9.76
CA VAL A 106 13.51 2.31 8.60
C VAL A 106 13.17 3.38 7.58
N ALA A 107 13.44 3.09 6.31
CA ALA A 107 13.03 3.92 5.19
C ALA A 107 12.11 3.14 4.25
N PHE A 108 10.94 3.70 3.94
CA PHE A 108 10.02 3.15 2.94
C PHE A 108 9.99 4.02 1.70
N ILE A 109 10.15 3.42 0.52
CA ILE A 109 9.85 4.08 -0.75
C ILE A 109 8.42 3.69 -1.13
N VAL A 110 7.53 4.68 -1.20
CA VAL A 110 6.09 4.48 -1.50
C VAL A 110 5.58 5.48 -2.51
N GLY A 111 4.61 5.06 -3.31
CA GLY A 111 3.92 5.93 -4.26
C GLY A 111 2.49 6.23 -3.84
N ASP A 112 2.13 7.51 -3.86
CA ASP A 112 0.74 7.95 -3.84
C ASP A 112 0.03 7.49 -5.11
N VAL A 113 -1.27 7.21 -4.97
CA VAL A 113 -2.09 6.67 -6.06
C VAL A 113 -3.33 7.52 -6.29
N ARG A 114 -3.94 7.37 -7.46
CA ARG A 114 -5.17 8.09 -7.83
C ARG A 114 -6.23 7.15 -8.36
N TYR A 115 -7.45 7.28 -7.86
CA TYR A 115 -8.60 6.48 -8.26
C TYR A 115 -9.82 7.36 -8.48
N GLY A 116 -10.45 7.23 -9.66
CA GLY A 116 -11.65 8.01 -10.00
C GLY A 116 -11.45 9.53 -9.89
N GLY A 117 -10.23 10.00 -10.13
CA GLY A 117 -9.84 11.41 -9.98
C GLY A 117 -9.46 11.82 -8.55
N ILE A 118 -9.66 10.97 -7.54
CA ILE A 118 -9.32 11.21 -6.13
C ILE A 118 -7.90 10.71 -5.85
N LYS A 119 -7.05 11.58 -5.30
CA LYS A 119 -5.73 11.20 -4.78
C LYS A 119 -5.89 10.45 -3.45
N VAL A 120 -5.10 9.41 -3.29
CA VAL A 120 -4.91 8.66 -2.05
C VAL A 120 -3.49 8.97 -1.56
N PRO A 121 -3.33 9.76 -0.48
CA PRO A 121 -2.03 10.12 0.07
C PRO A 121 -1.46 8.95 0.88
N VAL A 122 -0.97 7.94 0.18
CA VAL A 122 -0.41 6.72 0.79
C VAL A 122 0.72 7.10 1.74
N SER A 123 1.56 8.06 1.36
CA SER A 123 2.66 8.50 2.20
C SER A 123 2.19 8.99 3.56
N ASP A 124 1.19 9.87 3.57
CA ASP A 124 0.78 10.59 4.77
C ASP A 124 0.01 9.68 5.72
N ILE A 125 -0.79 8.77 5.16
CA ILE A 125 -1.50 7.74 5.93
C ILE A 125 -0.50 6.78 6.59
N LEU A 126 0.58 6.39 5.89
CA LEU A 126 1.62 5.54 6.48
C LEU A 126 2.43 6.26 7.55
N ILE A 127 2.69 7.56 7.41
CA ILE A 127 3.32 8.38 8.46
C ILE A 127 2.48 8.35 9.73
N ASN A 128 1.16 8.59 9.60
CA ASN A 128 0.22 8.55 10.72
C ASN A 128 0.23 7.17 11.40
N LEU A 129 0.11 6.09 10.61
CA LEU A 129 0.17 4.72 11.14
C LEU A 129 1.47 4.44 11.90
N GLY A 130 2.63 4.78 11.31
CA GLY A 130 3.94 4.59 11.93
C GLY A 130 4.07 5.32 13.27
N ASN A 131 3.62 6.57 13.33
CA ASN A 131 3.63 7.37 14.56
C ASN A 131 2.78 6.75 15.67
N ASN A 132 1.56 6.31 15.34
CA ASN A 132 0.64 5.72 16.32
C ASN A 132 1.17 4.41 16.92
N ILE A 133 1.96 3.68 16.15
CA ILE A 133 2.57 2.46 16.64
C ILE A 133 3.95 2.70 17.26
N GLY A 134 4.37 3.92 17.57
CA GLY A 134 5.62 4.20 18.30
C GLY A 134 6.90 4.22 17.47
N LEU A 135 6.81 4.38 16.14
CA LEU A 135 7.92 4.84 15.32
C LEU A 135 7.94 6.37 15.29
N GLU A 136 9.10 6.99 15.42
CA GLU A 136 9.25 8.43 15.29
C GLU A 136 9.50 8.79 13.83
N PHE A 137 8.55 9.45 13.19
CA PHE A 137 8.77 10.02 11.86
C PHE A 137 9.86 11.09 11.89
N LYS A 138 10.78 11.03 10.93
CA LYS A 138 11.92 11.95 10.83
C LYS A 138 11.85 12.81 9.58
N GLU A 139 11.53 12.21 8.43
CA GLU A 139 11.64 12.91 7.17
C GLU A 139 10.79 12.24 6.07
N LYS A 140 10.23 13.07 5.19
CA LYS A 140 9.64 12.67 3.90
C LYS A 140 10.41 13.37 2.80
N ILE A 141 11.00 12.59 1.90
CA ILE A 141 11.76 13.09 0.75
C ILE A 141 10.98 12.75 -0.51
N THR A 142 10.65 13.73 -1.34
CA THR A 142 10.07 13.49 -2.67
C THR A 142 11.14 12.89 -3.59
N ALA A 143 10.98 11.63 -3.99
CA ALA A 143 11.91 10.96 -4.90
C ALA A 143 11.65 11.35 -6.36
N ARG A 144 10.38 11.35 -6.78
CA ARG A 144 9.94 11.80 -8.12
C ARG A 144 8.44 12.02 -8.19
N MET A 145 8.01 12.76 -9.22
CA MET A 145 6.62 12.83 -9.63
C MET A 145 6.29 11.71 -10.63
N ARG A 146 5.09 11.14 -10.52
CA ARG A 146 4.60 10.04 -11.34
C ARG A 146 3.33 10.42 -12.08
N GLY A 147 3.27 10.05 -13.36
CA GLY A 147 2.03 10.12 -14.14
C GLY A 147 1.00 9.10 -13.65
N ASN A 148 -0.28 9.43 -13.84
CA ASN A 148 -1.37 8.48 -13.63
C ASN A 148 -1.64 7.67 -14.91
N SER A 149 -2.52 6.67 -14.82
CA SER A 149 -2.98 5.95 -16.00
C SER A 149 -3.52 6.91 -17.07
N PRO A 150 -3.24 6.69 -18.38
CA PRO A 150 -3.73 7.55 -19.47
C PRO A 150 -5.26 7.74 -19.45
N GLN A 151 -6.01 6.71 -19.05
CA GLN A 151 -7.47 6.75 -18.94
C GLN A 151 -7.93 7.78 -17.89
N GLN A 152 -7.24 7.85 -16.75
CA GLN A 152 -7.52 8.86 -15.74
C GLN A 152 -7.08 10.25 -16.16
N MET A 153 -5.92 10.38 -16.82
CA MET A 153 -5.47 11.67 -17.33
C MET A 153 -6.46 12.26 -18.35
N LYS A 154 -7.00 11.41 -19.24
CA LYS A 154 -8.03 11.82 -20.21
C LYS A 154 -9.32 12.29 -19.53
N LYS A 155 -9.74 11.62 -18.45
CA LYS A 155 -11.04 11.89 -17.79
C LYS A 155 -10.99 12.95 -16.69
N TYR A 156 -9.87 13.06 -15.98
CA TYR A 156 -9.73 13.87 -14.75
C TYR A 156 -8.55 14.84 -14.78
N GLY A 157 -7.96 15.04 -15.96
CA GLY A 157 -6.80 15.92 -16.14
C GLY A 157 -5.47 15.32 -15.67
N ARG A 158 -4.39 15.97 -16.09
CA ARG A 158 -3.03 15.65 -15.66
C ARG A 158 -2.78 16.25 -14.29
N ASP A 159 -2.70 15.39 -13.29
CA ASP A 159 -2.38 15.79 -11.93
C ASP A 159 -1.51 14.68 -11.32
N PRO A 160 -0.17 14.80 -11.40
CA PRO A 160 0.75 13.73 -11.03
C PRO A 160 0.68 13.39 -9.54
N THR A 161 1.04 12.16 -9.21
CA THR A 161 1.19 11.69 -7.82
C THR A 161 2.66 11.63 -7.45
N GLU A 162 2.94 11.64 -6.15
CA GLU A 162 4.30 11.63 -5.63
C GLU A 162 4.78 10.19 -5.36
N GLU A 163 6.05 9.91 -5.62
CA GLU A 163 6.77 8.82 -4.97
C GLU A 163 7.74 9.40 -3.95
N SER A 164 7.64 8.94 -2.70
CA SER A 164 8.31 9.53 -1.55
C SER A 164 9.09 8.48 -0.77
N ILE A 165 10.20 8.90 -0.17
CA ILE A 165 10.97 8.14 0.80
C ILE A 165 10.55 8.63 2.19
N LEU A 166 10.03 7.72 3.01
CA LEU A 166 9.57 7.99 4.38
C LEU A 166 10.56 7.40 5.35
N ILE A 167 11.10 8.22 6.24
CA ILE A 167 12.11 7.81 7.21
C ILE A 167 11.53 7.87 8.61
N TRP A 168 11.56 6.73 9.31
CA TRP A 168 11.28 6.65 10.74
C TRP A 168 12.48 6.15 11.53
N LYS A 169 12.46 6.44 12.83
CA LYS A 169 13.39 5.93 13.83
C LYS A 169 12.60 5.22 14.93
N ARG A 170 13.07 4.06 15.42
CA ARG A 170 12.49 3.44 16.63
C ARG A 170 12.88 4.27 17.84
N LYS A 171 11.87 4.76 18.57
CA LYS A 171 12.05 5.30 19.93
C LYS A 171 12.38 4.18 20.90
#